data_AF-A0A2G9PQY8-F1
#
_entry.id   AF-A0A2G9PQY8-F1
#
_cell.length_a   1.000
_cell.length_b   1.000
_cell.length_c   1.000
_cell.angle_alpha   90.00
_cell.angle_beta   90.00
_cell.angle_gamma   90.00
#
_symmetry.space_group_name_H-M   'P 1'
#
loop_
_entity.id
_entity.type
_entity.pdbx_description
1 polymer ?
#
loop_
_entity_poly.entity_id
_entity_poly.type
_entity_poly.pdbx_seq_one_letter_code
_entity_poly.pdbx_strand_id
1 'polypeptide(L)'
;MEHEVIGIGNALMDILTQVDEKKILALGLQKGIFNLVDEDKSSEVLKALDVDELKLVPGGSVANTMAGIANMGGKAMFYGRVGKDEHGDNYHNLMKKAGVASQIVKGAGRTGTAITLITPDSQRTFATHLGVATSLEHSSLDEAHIKSAKIL
;
A
#
# COMPACT_ATOMS: atom_id res chain seq x y z
N MET A 1 -16.75 22.43 -0.97
CA MET A 1 -15.43 21.78 -1.14
C MET A 1 -15.62 20.29 -0.97
N GLU A 2 -15.28 19.52 -2.00
CA GLU A 2 -15.57 18.09 -2.07
C GLU A 2 -14.60 17.28 -1.19
N HIS A 3 -13.34 17.74 -1.05
CA HIS A 3 -12.32 17.14 -0.16
C HIS A 3 -11.51 18.22 0.56
N GLU A 4 -11.15 17.97 1.82
CA GLU A 4 -10.40 18.93 2.66
C GLU A 4 -8.90 18.61 2.71
N VAL A 5 -8.56 17.33 2.67
CA VAL A 5 -7.17 16.85 2.65
C VAL A 5 -6.96 15.96 1.43
N ILE A 6 -5.92 16.24 0.65
CA ILE A 6 -5.48 15.40 -0.45
C ILE A 6 -4.14 14.79 -0.07
N GLY A 7 -3.98 13.48 -0.27
CA GLY A 7 -2.71 12.80 -0.11
C GLY A 7 -2.25 12.22 -1.44
N ILE A 8 -0.96 12.38 -1.75
CA ILE A 8 -0.31 11.77 -2.92
C ILE A 8 0.75 10.80 -2.41
N GLY A 9 0.69 9.53 -2.82
CA GLY A 9 1.69 8.57 -2.36
C GLY A 9 1.67 7.21 -3.07
N ASN A 10 2.63 6.38 -2.69
CA ASN A 10 2.75 5.03 -3.21
C ASN A 10 1.60 4.16 -2.70
N ALA A 11 0.79 3.64 -3.63
CA ALA A 11 -0.25 2.67 -3.33
C ALA A 11 0.37 1.27 -3.23
N LEU A 12 0.53 0.77 -2.00
CA LEU A 12 1.13 -0.53 -1.71
C LEU A 12 0.07 -1.43 -1.09
N MET A 13 -0.19 -2.59 -1.67
CA MET A 13 -1.02 -3.59 -1.00
C MET A 13 -0.23 -4.16 0.19
N ASP A 14 -0.70 -3.95 1.42
CA ASP A 14 -0.12 -4.60 2.59
C ASP A 14 -0.64 -6.04 2.65
N ILE A 15 0.30 -6.99 2.72
CA ILE A 15 0.04 -8.42 2.82
C ILE A 15 0.56 -8.87 4.18
N LEU A 16 -0.33 -9.04 5.15
CA LEU A 16 0.05 -9.29 6.54
C LEU A 16 -0.07 -10.78 6.85
N THR A 17 0.92 -11.30 7.59
CA THR A 17 0.91 -12.65 8.13
C THR A 17 1.78 -12.73 9.40
N GLN A 18 1.51 -13.73 10.24
CA GLN A 18 2.34 -14.01 11.41
C GLN A 18 3.42 -15.02 11.03
N VAL A 19 4.66 -14.78 11.46
CA VAL A 19 5.77 -15.70 11.20
C VAL A 19 6.73 -15.77 12.39
N ASP A 20 7.46 -16.89 12.47
CA ASP A 20 8.62 -16.97 13.37
C ASP A 20 9.80 -16.15 12.85
N GLU A 21 10.62 -15.64 13.77
CA GLU A 21 11.84 -14.89 13.44
C GLU A 21 12.80 -15.70 12.54
N LYS A 22 12.86 -17.02 12.72
CA LYS A 22 13.66 -17.92 11.88
C LYS A 22 13.26 -17.85 10.40
N LYS A 23 11.97 -17.62 10.11
CA LYS A 23 11.47 -17.50 8.74
C LYS A 23 11.98 -16.21 8.08
N ILE A 24 12.01 -15.11 8.82
CA ILE A 24 12.53 -13.81 8.35
C ILE A 24 14.00 -13.96 7.95
N LEU A 25 14.81 -14.58 8.81
CA LEU A 25 16.23 -14.81 8.54
C LEU A 25 16.45 -15.78 7.37
N ALA A 26 15.65 -16.84 7.26
CA ALA A 26 15.72 -17.79 6.14
C ALA A 26 15.38 -17.14 4.79
N LEU A 27 14.54 -16.11 4.80
CA LEU A 27 14.21 -15.29 3.62
C LEU A 27 15.28 -14.24 3.33
N GLY A 28 16.36 -14.15 4.11
CA GLY A 28 17.42 -13.16 3.92
C GLY A 28 16.98 -11.72 4.20
N LEU A 29 15.94 -11.55 5.02
CA LEU A 29 15.44 -10.23 5.42
C LEU A 29 16.02 -9.86 6.79
N GLN A 30 16.21 -8.56 7.00
CA GLN A 30 16.56 -8.04 8.32
C GLN A 30 15.29 -7.76 9.12
N LYS A 31 15.20 -8.32 10.34
CA LYS A 31 14.05 -8.15 11.23
C LYS A 31 13.87 -6.69 11.65
N GLY A 32 12.61 -6.27 11.72
CA GLY A 32 12.20 -4.99 12.32
C GLY A 32 12.42 -3.78 11.42
N ILE A 33 12.80 -3.98 10.16
CA ILE A 33 13.09 -2.88 9.24
C ILE A 33 12.28 -2.99 7.96
N PHE A 34 12.39 -1.92 7.17
CA PHE A 34 11.95 -1.86 5.79
C PHE A 34 13.04 -2.45 4.87
N ASN A 35 12.75 -3.61 4.27
CA ASN A 35 13.59 -4.23 3.26
C ASN A 35 13.00 -3.88 1.88
N LEU A 36 13.71 -3.07 1.10
CA LEU A 36 13.37 -2.84 -0.30
C LEU A 36 13.80 -4.08 -1.11
N VAL A 37 12.85 -4.69 -1.82
CA VAL A 37 13.09 -5.91 -2.60
C VAL A 37 12.60 -5.72 -4.04
N ASP A 38 13.19 -6.49 -4.95
CA ASP A 38 12.71 -6.59 -6.32
C ASP A 38 11.49 -7.52 -6.43
N GLU A 39 10.98 -7.64 -7.65
CA GLU A 39 9.80 -8.46 -7.94
C GLU A 39 10.02 -9.94 -7.67
N ASP A 40 11.20 -10.46 -8.03
CA ASP A 40 11.55 -11.86 -7.87
C ASP A 40 11.60 -12.22 -6.39
N LYS A 41 12.23 -11.38 -5.58
CA LYS A 41 12.32 -11.58 -4.13
C LYS A 41 10.97 -11.40 -3.44
N SER A 42 10.14 -10.44 -3.85
CA SER A 42 8.76 -10.34 -3.35
C SER A 42 7.95 -11.61 -3.64
N SER A 43 8.10 -12.16 -4.85
CA SER A 43 7.43 -13.39 -5.25
C SER A 43 7.97 -14.62 -4.51
N GLU A 44 9.27 -14.69 -4.24
CA GLU A 44 9.89 -15.70 -3.39
C GLU A 44 9.33 -15.67 -1.96
N VAL A 45 9.26 -14.48 -1.35
CA VAL A 45 8.69 -14.30 -0.01
C VAL A 45 7.25 -14.78 0.02
N LEU A 46 6.39 -14.33 -0.92
CA LEU A 46 4.98 -14.74 -0.96
C LEU A 46 4.80 -16.26 -1.10
N LYS A 47 5.60 -16.92 -1.95
CA LYS A 47 5.54 -18.39 -2.14
C LYS A 47 5.96 -19.16 -0.88
N ALA A 48 6.71 -18.53 0.02
CA ALA A 48 7.15 -19.14 1.25
C ALA A 48 6.13 -19.02 2.40
N LEU A 49 5.03 -18.27 2.21
CA LEU A 49 4.02 -18.03 3.23
C LEU A 49 2.81 -18.96 3.05
N ASP A 50 2.07 -19.18 4.14
CA ASP A 50 0.79 -19.87 4.09
C ASP A 50 -0.28 -18.89 3.56
N VAL A 51 -0.97 -19.28 2.50
CA VAL A 51 -1.93 -18.43 1.78
C VAL A 51 -3.19 -18.20 2.61
N ASP A 52 -3.59 -19.19 3.42
CA ASP A 52 -4.84 -19.13 4.19
C ASP A 52 -4.77 -18.13 5.36
N GLU A 53 -3.56 -17.68 5.72
CA GLU A 53 -3.32 -16.70 6.79
C GLU A 53 -3.08 -15.28 6.28
N LEU A 54 -3.09 -15.06 4.96
CA LEU A 54 -2.78 -13.75 4.39
C LEU A 54 -3.95 -12.78 4.54
N LYS A 55 -3.69 -11.65 5.19
CA LYS A 55 -4.62 -10.52 5.24
C LYS A 55 -4.18 -9.43 4.26
N LEU A 56 -5.07 -9.09 3.34
CA LEU A 56 -4.88 -8.01 2.37
C LEU A 56 -5.58 -6.73 2.84
N VAL A 57 -4.84 -5.63 2.93
CA VAL A 57 -5.38 -4.28 3.19
C VAL A 57 -4.65 -3.23 2.36
N PRO A 58 -5.31 -2.11 2.00
CA PRO A 58 -4.59 -0.98 1.42
C PRO A 58 -3.56 -0.49 2.42
N GLY A 59 -2.31 -0.48 1.99
CA GLY A 59 -1.18 0.04 2.74
C GLY A 59 -0.60 1.27 2.09
N GLY A 60 0.61 1.62 2.51
CA GLY A 60 1.26 2.87 2.14
C GLY A 60 0.94 3.98 3.14
N SER A 61 1.98 4.69 3.57
CA SER A 61 1.89 5.68 4.66
C SER A 61 0.82 6.75 4.41
N VAL A 62 0.77 7.32 3.21
CA VAL A 62 -0.20 8.36 2.85
C VAL A 62 -1.62 7.82 2.80
N ALA A 63 -1.83 6.62 2.24
CA ALA A 63 -3.15 6.00 2.20
C ALA A 63 -3.68 5.70 3.61
N ASN A 64 -2.81 5.24 4.51
CA ASN A 64 -3.15 5.04 5.92
C ASN A 64 -3.56 6.35 6.61
N THR A 65 -2.84 7.45 6.34
CA THR A 65 -3.22 8.79 6.85
C THR A 65 -4.58 9.23 6.32
N MET A 66 -4.85 9.05 5.02
CA MET A 66 -6.15 9.41 4.42
C MET A 66 -7.29 8.57 5.00
N ALA A 67 -7.08 7.28 5.21
CA ALA A 67 -8.03 6.40 5.87
C ALA A 67 -8.28 6.83 7.33
N GLY A 68 -7.21 7.23 8.05
CA GLY A 68 -7.34 7.78 9.40
C GLY A 68 -8.21 9.05 9.43
N ILE A 69 -7.99 9.98 8.50
CA ILE A 69 -8.79 11.21 8.38
C ILE A 69 -10.25 10.89 8.08
N ALA A 70 -10.51 9.99 7.12
CA ALA A 70 -11.86 9.57 6.78
C ALA A 70 -12.59 8.90 7.97
N ASN A 71 -11.90 8.04 8.71
CA ASN A 71 -12.43 7.39 9.91
C ASN A 71 -12.77 8.38 11.04
N MET A 72 -12.10 9.54 11.09
CA MET A 72 -12.40 10.62 12.04
C MET A 72 -13.51 11.57 11.53
N GLY A 73 -14.14 11.27 10.40
CA GLY A 73 -15.21 12.08 9.80
C GLY A 73 -14.72 13.21 8.88
N GLY A 74 -13.41 13.30 8.63
CA GLY A 74 -12.83 14.24 7.68
C GLY A 74 -13.04 13.81 6.23
N LYS A 75 -12.88 14.75 5.29
CA LYS A 75 -12.96 14.46 3.85
C LYS A 75 -11.57 14.33 3.26
N ALA A 76 -11.12 13.09 3.05
CA ALA A 76 -9.83 12.77 2.48
C ALA A 76 -9.94 12.24 1.04
N MET A 77 -8.97 12.59 0.21
CA MET A 77 -8.76 12.00 -1.10
C MET A 77 -7.33 11.48 -1.26
N PHE A 78 -7.15 10.34 -1.92
CA PHE A 78 -5.85 9.75 -2.20
C PHE A 78 -5.56 9.64 -3.70
N TYR A 79 -4.39 10.13 -4.12
CA TYR A 79 -3.82 9.88 -5.45
C TYR A 79 -2.72 8.82 -5.35
N GLY A 80 -2.80 7.82 -6.22
CA GLY A 80 -1.81 6.75 -6.29
C GLY A 80 -1.87 5.96 -7.58
N ARG A 81 -0.92 5.06 -7.78
CA ARG A 81 -0.84 4.20 -8.96
C ARG A 81 -0.74 2.73 -8.57
N VAL A 82 -1.52 1.89 -9.24
CA VAL A 82 -1.52 0.43 -9.09
C VAL A 82 -1.40 -0.24 -10.45
N GLY A 83 -1.07 -1.52 -10.45
CA GLY A 83 -1.02 -2.35 -11.64
C GLY A 83 -2.43 -2.71 -12.12
N LYS A 84 -2.51 -3.23 -13.35
CA LYS A 84 -3.74 -3.87 -13.87
C LYS A 84 -3.81 -5.33 -13.41
N ASP A 85 -3.81 -5.53 -12.09
CA ASP A 85 -3.84 -6.84 -11.44
C ASP A 85 -4.85 -6.89 -10.28
N GLU A 86 -5.04 -8.08 -9.72
CA GLU A 86 -6.00 -8.32 -8.63
C GLU A 86 -5.70 -7.48 -7.38
N HIS A 87 -4.42 -7.26 -7.06
CA HIS A 87 -4.05 -6.38 -5.96
C HIS A 87 -4.47 -4.94 -6.22
N GLY A 88 -4.32 -4.44 -7.45
CA GLY A 88 -4.76 -3.11 -7.84
C GLY A 88 -6.28 -2.93 -7.77
N ASP A 89 -7.03 -3.96 -8.19
CA ASP A 89 -8.49 -3.99 -8.09
C ASP A 89 -8.96 -4.00 -6.63
N ASN A 90 -8.37 -4.88 -5.81
CA ASN A 90 -8.66 -4.97 -4.39
C ASN A 90 -8.30 -3.68 -3.65
N TYR A 91 -7.16 -3.07 -3.97
CA TYR A 91 -6.73 -1.81 -3.36
C TYR A 91 -7.78 -0.72 -3.55
N HIS A 92 -8.24 -0.51 -4.78
CA HIS A 92 -9.26 0.50 -5.08
C HIS A 92 -10.58 0.25 -4.34
N ASN A 93 -11.05 -1.00 -4.35
CA ASN A 93 -12.29 -1.38 -3.68
C ASN A 93 -12.21 -1.20 -2.16
N LEU A 94 -11.08 -1.55 -1.55
CA LEU A 94 -10.87 -1.43 -0.11
C LEU A 94 -10.70 0.04 0.33
N MET A 95 -10.03 0.89 -0.44
CA MET A 95 -9.97 2.34 -0.18
C MET A 95 -11.38 2.97 -0.17
N LYS A 96 -12.22 2.59 -1.13
CA LYS A 96 -13.61 3.04 -1.19
C LYS A 96 -14.41 2.56 0.04
N LYS A 97 -14.22 1.31 0.46
CA LYS A 97 -14.86 0.77 1.68
C LYS A 97 -14.39 1.49 2.95
N ALA A 98 -13.15 1.99 2.97
CA ALA A 98 -12.62 2.81 4.05
C ALA A 98 -13.10 4.28 4.03
N GLY A 99 -14.01 4.64 3.12
CA GLY A 99 -14.56 6.00 3.03
C GLY A 99 -13.59 7.03 2.44
N VAL A 100 -12.49 6.59 1.84
CA VAL A 100 -11.51 7.48 1.20
C VAL A 100 -11.87 7.64 -0.27
N ALA A 101 -12.07 8.89 -0.71
CA ALA A 101 -12.14 9.18 -2.14
C ALA A 101 -10.77 8.88 -2.76
N SER A 102 -10.71 8.23 -3.92
CA SER A 102 -9.41 7.85 -4.49
C SER A 102 -9.36 8.05 -5.99
N GLN A 103 -8.29 8.70 -6.44
CA GLN A 103 -7.89 8.77 -7.84
C GLN A 103 -6.71 7.80 -8.03
N ILE A 104 -7.04 6.56 -8.40
CA ILE A 104 -6.06 5.50 -8.58
C ILE A 104 -5.87 5.23 -10.06
N VAL A 105 -4.66 5.49 -10.54
CA VAL A 105 -4.27 5.17 -11.91
C VAL A 105 -3.87 3.72 -12.02
N LYS A 106 -4.42 3.03 -13.03
CA LYS A 106 -4.05 1.65 -13.36
C LYS A 106 -3.09 1.62 -14.55
N GLY A 107 -1.86 1.17 -14.33
CA GLY A 107 -0.80 1.16 -15.32
C GLY A 107 -0.33 -0.23 -15.73
N ALA A 108 0.55 -0.28 -16.74
CA ALA A 108 1.32 -1.48 -17.04
C ALA A 108 2.37 -1.72 -15.95
N GLY A 109 2.58 -2.98 -15.58
CA GLY A 109 3.40 -3.42 -14.44
C GLY A 109 2.55 -3.88 -13.25
N ARG A 110 3.22 -4.37 -12.20
CA ARG A 110 2.55 -4.93 -11.00
C ARG A 110 2.27 -3.87 -9.94
N THR A 111 1.15 -4.03 -9.25
CA THR A 111 0.84 -3.28 -8.03
C THR A 111 1.96 -3.50 -7.00
N GLY A 112 2.38 -2.41 -6.36
CA GLY A 112 3.37 -2.50 -5.28
C GLY A 112 2.81 -3.26 -4.09
N THR A 113 3.66 -3.99 -3.39
CA THR A 113 3.29 -4.83 -2.24
C THR A 113 4.24 -4.55 -1.09
N ALA A 114 3.70 -4.47 0.13
CA ALA A 114 4.47 -4.52 1.36
C ALA A 114 4.07 -5.77 2.14
N ILE A 115 4.89 -6.82 2.02
CA ILE A 115 4.67 -8.07 2.75
C ILE A 115 5.13 -7.84 4.18
N THR A 116 4.17 -7.79 5.09
CA THR A 116 4.38 -7.47 6.50
C THR A 116 4.42 -8.76 7.31
N LEU A 117 5.62 -9.11 7.73
CA LEU A 117 5.94 -10.28 8.54
C LEU A 117 5.91 -9.87 10.02
N ILE A 118 4.96 -10.42 10.77
CA ILE A 118 4.73 -10.06 12.18
C ILE A 118 5.22 -11.20 13.07
N THR A 119 6.21 -10.91 13.92
CA THR A 119 6.72 -11.87 14.91
C THR A 119 5.90 -11.86 16.20
N PRO A 120 5.99 -12.91 17.07
CA PRO A 120 5.22 -12.97 18.32
C PRO A 120 5.44 -11.81 19.29
N ASP A 121 6.60 -11.15 19.22
CA ASP A 121 6.91 -9.92 19.95
C ASP A 121 6.26 -8.65 19.36
N SER A 122 5.37 -8.82 18.37
CA SER A 122 4.68 -7.77 17.63
C SER A 122 5.57 -6.87 16.77
N GLN A 123 6.86 -7.20 16.61
CA GLN A 123 7.73 -6.48 15.68
C GLN A 123 7.32 -6.79 14.23
N ARG A 124 7.40 -5.76 13.37
CA ARG A 124 7.02 -5.86 11.95
C ARG A 124 8.25 -5.73 11.07
N THR A 125 8.37 -6.66 10.13
CA THR A 125 9.40 -6.63 9.10
C THR A 125 8.72 -6.54 7.74
N PHE A 126 9.16 -5.61 6.92
CA PHE A 126 8.54 -5.36 5.62
C PHE A 126 9.46 -5.85 4.51
N ALA A 127 8.98 -6.72 3.63
CA ALA A 127 9.56 -6.95 2.31
C ALA A 127 8.72 -6.17 1.29
N THR A 128 9.24 -5.01 0.88
CA THR A 128 8.49 -4.07 0.04
C THR A 128 9.02 -4.07 -1.38
N HIS A 129 8.15 -4.40 -2.32
CA HIS A 129 8.36 -4.20 -3.74
C HIS A 129 7.49 -3.03 -4.19
N LEU A 130 8.11 -1.97 -4.70
CA LEU A 130 7.40 -0.73 -5.02
C LEU A 130 6.52 -0.85 -6.27
N GLY A 131 6.83 -1.77 -7.19
CA GLY A 131 6.08 -1.97 -8.43
C GLY A 131 5.83 -0.65 -9.18
N VAL A 132 4.63 -0.49 -9.72
CA VAL A 132 4.24 0.72 -10.45
C VAL A 132 3.91 1.92 -9.57
N ALA A 133 3.92 1.78 -8.24
CA ALA A 133 3.50 2.85 -7.33
C ALA A 133 4.38 4.10 -7.45
N THR A 134 5.65 3.91 -7.81
CA THR A 134 6.63 4.99 -8.04
C THR A 134 6.49 5.70 -9.38
N SER A 135 5.64 5.19 -10.28
CA SER A 135 5.46 5.71 -11.64
C SER A 135 4.17 6.54 -11.78
N LEU A 136 3.73 7.20 -10.71
CA LEU A 136 2.62 8.16 -10.79
C LEU A 136 3.08 9.39 -11.59
N GLU A 137 2.37 9.69 -12.66
CA GLU A 137 2.74 10.75 -13.60
C GLU A 137 2.01 12.04 -13.27
N HIS A 138 2.61 13.20 -13.54
CA HIS A 138 1.98 14.50 -13.33
C HIS A 138 0.64 14.63 -14.06
N SER A 139 0.52 14.04 -15.26
CA SER A 139 -0.71 14.01 -16.05
C SER A 139 -1.88 13.29 -15.37
N SER A 140 -1.60 12.51 -14.32
CA SER A 140 -2.59 11.80 -13.51
C SER A 140 -3.17 12.65 -12.38
N LEU A 141 -2.62 13.85 -12.17
CA LEU A 141 -3.01 14.76 -11.10
C LEU A 141 -3.96 15.82 -11.65
N ASP A 142 -5.08 16.01 -10.95
CA ASP A 142 -6.00 17.12 -11.24
C ASP A 142 -5.54 18.36 -10.45
N GLU A 143 -4.95 19.32 -11.15
CA GLU A 143 -4.47 20.55 -10.54
C GLU A 143 -5.59 21.36 -9.86
N ALA A 144 -6.82 21.33 -10.38
CA ALA A 144 -7.93 22.07 -9.81
C ALA A 144 -8.35 21.45 -8.47
N HIS A 145 -8.36 20.12 -8.38
CA HIS A 145 -8.58 19.42 -7.11
C HIS A 145 -7.49 19.76 -6.09
N ILE A 146 -6.23 19.66 -6.47
CA ILE A 146 -5.08 19.95 -5.58
C ILE A 146 -5.16 21.39 -5.06
N LYS A 147 -5.41 22.37 -5.94
CA LYS A 147 -5.55 23.79 -5.57
C LYS A 147 -6.74 24.06 -4.65
N SER A 148 -7.78 23.22 -4.70
CA SER A 148 -8.98 23.38 -3.86
C SER A 148 -8.84 22.77 -2.45
N ALA A 149 -7.81 21.96 -2.21
CA ALA A 149 -7.59 21.31 -0.92
C ALA A 149 -7.08 22.30 0.14
N LYS A 150 -7.39 22.03 1.41
CA LYS A 150 -6.85 22.81 2.54
C LYS A 150 -5.44 22.36 2.91
N ILE A 151 -5.15 21.06 2.73
CA ILE A 151 -3.89 20.40 3.07
C ILE A 151 -3.54 19.42 1.94
N LEU A 152 -2.25 19.37 1.60
CA LEU A 152 -1.62 18.40 0.70
C LEU A 152 -0.55 17.59 1.48
#